data_AF-A0A951DYJ8-F1
#
_entry.id   AF-A0A951DYJ8-F1
#
_cell.length_a   1.000
_cell.length_b   1.000
_cell.length_c   1.000
_cell.angle_alpha   90.00
_cell.angle_beta   90.00
_cell.angle_gamma   90.00
#
_symmetry.space_group_name_H-M   'P 1'
#
loop_
_entity.id
_entity.type
_entity.pdbx_description
1 polymer ?
#
loop_
_entity_poly.entity_id
_entity_poly.type
_entity_poly.pdbx_seq_one_letter_code
_entity_poly.pdbx_strand_id
1 'polypeptide(L)'
;MKITCPVLIFACVYRLIGAADYPPPTEGDYTIRDFKFTSGETLPELRIHYRTLGKMNKNVQGQVTNTVLIGHGTTGSGAQFIRPEFAGELFGKDQPL
;
A
#
# COMPACT_ATOMS: atom_id res chain seq x y z
N MET A 1 -35.46 52.62 -4.78
CA MET A 1 -34.38 52.28 -5.73
C MET A 1 -33.40 51.40 -4.96
N LYS A 2 -33.57 50.06 -4.96
CA LYS A 2 -32.83 49.07 -5.79
C LYS A 2 -31.35 49.51 -5.92
N ILE A 3 -30.36 48.77 -5.40
CA ILE A 3 -29.90 47.48 -5.93
C ILE A 3 -29.16 46.70 -4.82
N THR A 4 -29.63 45.47 -4.62
CA THR A 4 -28.97 44.36 -3.93
C THR A 4 -27.69 43.94 -4.68
N CYS A 5 -26.58 43.78 -3.96
CA CYS A 5 -25.38 43.11 -4.46
C CYS A 5 -25.25 41.78 -3.72
N PRO A 6 -25.55 40.62 -4.33
CA PRO A 6 -25.25 39.35 -3.70
C PRO A 6 -23.76 39.09 -3.92
N VAL A 7 -22.97 39.25 -2.86
CA VAL A 7 -21.63 38.68 -2.80
C VAL A 7 -21.81 37.17 -2.86
N LEU A 8 -21.66 36.61 -4.06
CA LEU A 8 -21.52 35.17 -4.27
C LEU A 8 -20.20 34.75 -3.61
N ILE A 9 -20.28 34.40 -2.33
CA ILE A 9 -19.22 33.66 -1.63
C ILE A 9 -19.24 32.25 -2.24
N PHE A 10 -18.43 32.06 -3.28
CA PHE A 10 -18.08 30.73 -3.76
C PHE A 10 -17.13 30.13 -2.71
N ALA A 11 -17.69 29.56 -1.64
CA ALA A 11 -16.93 28.80 -0.67
C ALA A 11 -16.38 27.57 -1.38
N CYS A 12 -15.14 27.67 -1.85
CA CYS A 12 -14.38 26.53 -2.32
C CYS A 12 -14.17 25.63 -1.10
N VAL A 13 -15.02 24.60 -0.96
CA VAL A 13 -14.82 23.55 0.03
C VAL A 13 -13.56 22.80 -0.39
N TYR A 14 -12.41 23.24 0.11
CA TYR A 14 -11.19 22.46 0.04
C TYR A 14 -11.45 21.18 0.84
N ARG A 15 -11.66 20.07 0.13
CA ARG A 15 -11.53 18.76 0.77
C ARG A 15 -10.09 18.66 1.23
N LEU A 16 -9.86 18.78 2.54
CA LEU A 16 -8.67 18.22 3.18
C LEU A 16 -8.69 16.74 2.86
N ILE A 17 -7.91 16.32 1.88
CA ILE A 17 -7.59 14.91 1.68
C ILE A 17 -6.84 14.53 2.95
N GLY A 18 -7.52 13.83 3.86
CA GLY A 18 -6.89 13.30 5.06
C GLY A 18 -5.71 12.46 4.64
N ALA A 19 -4.55 12.70 5.26
CA ALA A 19 -3.43 11.79 5.12
C ALA A 19 -3.89 10.40 5.57
N ALA A 20 -3.42 9.37 4.88
CA ALA A 20 -3.60 8.01 5.36
C ALA A 20 -3.09 7.91 6.81
N ASP A 21 -3.89 7.35 7.73
CA ASP A 21 -3.50 7.15 9.14
C ASP A 21 -2.48 5.99 9.31
N TYR A 22 -1.70 5.71 8.27
CA TYR A 22 -0.69 4.65 8.23
C TYR A 22 0.55 5.08 7.41
N PRO A 23 1.72 4.47 7.63
CA PRO A 23 2.96 4.85 6.94
C PRO A 23 2.87 4.67 5.42
N PRO A 24 3.47 5.55 4.61
CA PRO A 24 3.48 5.37 3.16
C PRO A 24 4.21 4.07 2.77
N PRO A 25 3.71 3.32 1.77
CA PRO A 25 4.33 2.08 1.34
C PRO A 25 5.67 2.33 0.66
N THR A 26 6.64 1.45 0.90
CA THR A 26 7.90 1.39 0.14
C THR A 26 7.82 0.25 -0.87
N GLU A 27 8.12 0.55 -2.13
CA GLU A 27 8.07 -0.43 -3.23
C GLU A 27 9.45 -1.04 -3.52
N GLY A 28 9.46 -2.26 -4.06
CA GLY A 28 10.67 -2.92 -4.54
C GLY A 28 10.36 -4.11 -5.43
N ASP A 29 11.41 -4.63 -6.06
CA ASP A 29 11.35 -5.87 -6.84
C ASP A 29 12.35 -6.89 -6.26
N TYR A 30 11.96 -8.15 -6.23
CA TYR A 30 12.86 -9.27 -6.00
C TYR A 30 12.99 -10.09 -7.27
N THR A 31 14.23 -10.30 -7.73
CA THR A 31 14.51 -11.04 -8.97
C THR A 31 15.12 -12.39 -8.65
N ILE A 32 14.48 -13.45 -9.12
CA ILE A 32 14.97 -14.82 -9.06
C ILE A 32 15.48 -15.18 -10.45
N ARG A 33 16.78 -15.47 -10.57
CA ARG A 33 17.38 -15.92 -11.83
C ARG A 33 17.17 -17.42 -12.01
N ASP A 34 17.03 -17.84 -13.27
CA ASP A 34 16.87 -19.23 -13.67
C ASP A 34 15.75 -19.95 -12.90
N PHE A 35 14.60 -19.28 -12.78
CA PHE A 35 13.46 -19.80 -12.03
C PHE A 35 12.89 -21.04 -12.72
N LYS A 36 12.99 -22.17 -12.02
CA LYS A 36 12.50 -23.46 -12.50
C LYS A 36 11.07 -23.71 -12.05
N PHE A 37 10.15 -23.83 -13.00
CA PHE A 37 8.78 -24.25 -12.72
C PHE A 37 8.71 -25.74 -12.40
N THR A 38 7.63 -26.16 -11.74
CA THR A 38 7.35 -27.59 -11.50
C THR A 38 7.24 -28.39 -12.80
N SER A 39 6.84 -27.77 -13.92
CA SER A 39 6.83 -28.40 -15.25
C SER A 39 8.22 -28.77 -15.77
N GLY A 40 9.28 -28.20 -15.20
CA GLY A 40 10.67 -28.35 -15.65
C GLY A 40 11.16 -27.23 -16.57
N GLU A 41 10.25 -26.39 -17.07
CA GLU A 41 10.60 -25.18 -17.82
C GLU A 41 11.33 -24.18 -16.94
N THR A 42 12.16 -23.34 -17.56
CA THR A 42 12.95 -22.32 -16.86
C THR A 42 12.68 -20.94 -17.43
N LEU A 43 12.43 -19.98 -16.55
CA LEU A 43 12.40 -18.56 -16.87
C LEU A 43 13.74 -17.93 -16.49
N PRO A 44 14.44 -17.23 -17.40
CA PRO A 44 15.74 -16.62 -17.10
C PRO A 44 15.69 -15.66 -15.91
N GLU A 45 14.61 -14.87 -15.80
CA GLU A 45 14.36 -14.01 -14.64
C GLU A 45 12.87 -13.98 -14.29
N LEU A 46 12.53 -14.39 -13.07
CA LEU A 46 11.25 -14.13 -12.45
C LEU A 46 11.35 -12.90 -11.54
N ARG A 47 10.59 -11.85 -11.85
CA ARG A 47 10.55 -10.62 -11.05
C ARG A 47 9.25 -10.54 -10.24
N ILE A 48 9.40 -10.39 -8.93
CA ILE A 48 8.30 -10.26 -7.97
C ILE A 48 8.29 -8.83 -7.44
N HIS A 49 7.31 -8.05 -7.85
CA HIS A 49 7.10 -6.72 -7.33
C HIS A 49 6.39 -6.79 -5.97
N TYR A 50 6.84 -6.01 -4.98
CA TYR A 50 6.29 -5.99 -3.63
C TYR A 50 6.18 -4.57 -3.06
N ARG A 51 5.37 -4.45 -2.01
CA ARG A 51 5.23 -3.26 -1.17
C ARG A 51 5.42 -3.64 0.29
N THR A 52 6.12 -2.80 1.03
CA THR A 52 6.29 -2.93 2.48
C THR A 52 5.66 -1.74 3.19
N LEU A 53 5.07 -1.98 4.36
CA LEU A 53 4.55 -0.97 5.26
C LEU A 53 5.13 -1.21 6.66
N GLY A 54 5.30 -0.13 7.42
CA GLY A 54 5.83 -0.21 8.79
C GLY A 54 7.35 -0.38 8.86
N LYS A 55 7.83 -0.95 9.98
CA LYS A 55 9.26 -1.13 10.25
C LYS A 55 9.54 -2.59 10.58
N MET A 56 10.62 -3.11 10.01
CA MET A 56 11.10 -4.46 10.32
C MET A 56 11.62 -4.54 11.76
N ASN A 57 11.08 -5.46 12.56
CA ASN A 57 11.58 -5.78 13.90
C ASN A 57 12.38 -7.09 13.85
N LYS A 58 13.56 -7.11 14.48
CA LYS A 58 14.42 -8.28 14.59
C LYS A 58 14.66 -8.63 16.05
N ASN A 59 14.61 -9.93 16.37
CA ASN A 59 15.04 -10.42 17.68
C ASN A 59 16.57 -10.37 17.84
N VAL A 60 17.08 -10.78 19.01
CA VAL A 60 18.53 -10.80 19.30
C VAL A 60 19.32 -11.77 18.41
N GLN A 61 18.64 -12.73 17.78
CA GLN A 61 19.20 -13.65 16.78
C GLN A 61 19.15 -13.09 15.35
N GLY A 62 18.62 -11.88 15.16
CA GLY A 62 18.50 -11.22 13.86
C GLY A 62 17.33 -11.70 12.99
N GLN A 63 16.43 -12.54 13.52
CA GLN A 63 15.25 -13.03 12.82
C GLN A 63 14.13 -11.99 12.85
N VAL A 64 13.44 -11.81 11.73
CA VAL A 64 12.30 -10.88 11.65
C VAL A 64 11.10 -11.47 12.39
N THR A 65 10.47 -10.69 13.28
CA THR A 65 9.43 -11.19 14.19
C THR A 65 8.01 -10.67 13.92
N ASN A 66 7.87 -9.67 13.05
CA ASN A 66 6.59 -9.00 12.77
C ASN A 66 6.17 -9.07 11.29
N THR A 67 6.69 -10.02 10.51
CA THR A 67 6.32 -10.13 9.09
C THR A 67 4.92 -10.73 8.91
N VAL A 68 4.08 -10.01 8.18
CA VAL A 68 2.81 -10.49 7.64
C VAL A 68 2.88 -10.41 6.11
N LEU A 69 2.51 -11.48 5.42
CA LEU A 69 2.43 -11.53 3.96
C LEU A 69 0.97 -11.46 3.50
N ILE A 70 0.67 -10.53 2.60
CA ILE A 70 -0.66 -10.37 1.99
C ILE A 70 -0.53 -10.59 0.48
N GLY A 71 -1.32 -11.53 -0.05
CA GLY A 71 -1.37 -11.85 -1.48
C GLY A 71 -2.64 -11.31 -2.14
N HIS A 72 -2.55 -10.91 -3.41
CA HIS A 72 -3.71 -10.53 -4.20
C HIS A 72 -4.35 -11.74 -4.91
N GLY A 73 -5.60 -11.60 -5.33
CA GLY A 73 -6.27 -12.59 -6.19
C GLY A 73 -5.74 -12.58 -7.63
N THR A 74 -6.19 -13.52 -8.45
CA THR A 74 -5.67 -13.80 -9.80
C THR A 74 -5.55 -12.57 -10.72
N THR A 75 -6.51 -11.65 -10.67
CA THR A 75 -6.56 -10.46 -11.54
C THR A 75 -6.15 -9.17 -10.83
N GLY A 76 -5.70 -9.28 -9.58
CA GLY A 76 -5.37 -8.14 -8.73
C GLY A 76 -3.89 -7.75 -8.76
N SER A 77 -3.56 -6.78 -7.92
CA SER A 77 -2.18 -6.46 -7.54
C SER A 77 -2.14 -6.11 -6.06
N GLY A 78 -0.94 -6.09 -5.46
CA GLY A 78 -0.77 -5.63 -4.07
C GLY A 78 -1.25 -4.19 -3.83
N ALA A 79 -1.35 -3.37 -4.89
CA ALA A 79 -1.83 -1.99 -4.78
C ALA A 79 -3.29 -1.87 -4.33
N GLN A 80 -4.09 -2.94 -4.44
CA GLN A 80 -5.47 -2.92 -3.93
C GLN A 80 -5.54 -2.70 -2.41
N PHE A 81 -4.55 -3.17 -1.66
CA PHE A 81 -4.56 -3.14 -0.20
C PHE A 81 -4.18 -1.77 0.39
N ILE A 82 -3.60 -0.88 -0.41
CA ILE A 82 -3.29 0.51 0.00
C ILE A 82 -4.42 1.48 -0.36
N ARG A 83 -5.49 1.00 -1.01
CA ARG A 83 -6.66 1.84 -1.26
C ARG A 83 -7.42 2.11 0.04
N PRO A 84 -8.14 3.25 0.15
CA PRO A 84 -8.83 3.62 1.38
C PRO A 84 -9.78 2.53 1.92
N GLU A 85 -10.41 1.76 1.05
CA GLU A 85 -11.38 0.71 1.41
C GLU A 85 -10.75 -0.46 2.17
N PHE A 86 -9.44 -0.67 2.05
CA PHE A 86 -8.70 -1.73 2.75
C PHE A 86 -7.77 -1.15 3.80
N ALA A 87 -7.01 -0.13 3.43
CA ALA A 87 -5.88 0.33 4.21
C ALA A 87 -6.29 0.94 5.55
N GLY A 88 -7.47 1.57 5.62
CA GLY A 88 -8.03 2.08 6.87
C GLY A 88 -8.34 0.98 7.90
N GLU A 89 -8.79 -0.18 7.43
CA GLU A 89 -9.10 -1.33 8.28
C GLU A 89 -7.87 -2.17 8.61
N LEU A 90 -6.89 -2.23 7.71
CA LEU A 90 -5.72 -3.11 7.83
C LEU A 90 -4.52 -2.48 8.53
N PHE A 91 -4.30 -1.18 8.37
CA PHE A 91 -3.02 -0.52 8.76
C PHE A 91 -3.20 0.70 9.65
N GLY A 92 -4.44 1.00 10.05
CA GLY A 92 -4.74 2.13 10.93
C GLY A 92 -4.09 2.02 12.31
N LYS A 93 -4.31 3.05 13.12
CA LYS A 93 -3.82 3.08 14.50
C LYS A 93 -4.23 1.81 15.26
N ASP A 94 -3.27 1.20 15.95
CA ASP A 94 -3.42 -0.02 16.77
C ASP A 94 -3.71 -1.32 15.95
N GLN A 95 -3.63 -1.26 14.62
CA GLN A 95 -3.59 -2.44 13.74
C GLN A 95 -2.15 -2.97 13.56
N PRO A 96 -1.96 -4.22 13.08
CA PRO A 96 -0.64 -4.80 12.92
C PRO A 96 0.24 -4.08 11.89
N LEU A 97 1.39 -3.55 12.34
CA LEU A 97 2.53 -3.08 11.53
C LEU A 97 3.86 -3.35 12.25
#